data_AF-A0A7C6UMI5-F1
#
_entry.id   AF-A0A7C6UMI5-F1
#
_cell.length_a   1.000
_cell.length_b   1.000
_cell.length_c   1.000
_cell.angle_alpha   90.00
_cell.angle_beta   90.00
_cell.angle_gamma   90.00
#
_symmetry.space_group_name_H-M   'P 1'
#
loop_
_entity.id
_entity.type
_entity.pdbx_description
1 polymer ?
#
loop_
_entity_poly.entity_id
_entity_poly.type
_entity_poly.pdbx_seq_one_letter_code
_entity_poly.pdbx_strand_id
1 'polypeptide(L)'
;MEPHDLWKEYFLNRDPALKEELIVHYISLVQKIAGKVAYALPAHMERDDLYSYGIFGLLEAIDRYNPNLGVPFAGFAIKRIKGSIIDGIRKEDWLPVSVRKRAKQVEQAYEKIEMQLGRSATDEEIASELKISINEWTQWLKTLQYITILSLDQSLSEEQDFSLKDNLFNSESPNPLQIIIKKEIKNILMQAIERLYRLITNFS
;
A
#
# COMPACT_ATOMS: atom_id res chain seq x y z
N MET A 1 -0.08 -12.33 -25.62
CA MET A 1 -1.56 -12.23 -25.56
C MET A 1 -1.93 -10.99 -24.78
N GLU A 2 -3.10 -10.37 -25.03
CA GLU A 2 -3.62 -9.37 -24.10
C GLU A 2 -3.94 -10.07 -22.75
N PRO A 3 -3.67 -9.44 -21.58
CA PRO A 3 -3.80 -10.09 -20.27
C PRO A 3 -5.19 -10.71 -20.03
N HIS A 4 -6.22 -10.10 -20.60
CA HIS A 4 -7.61 -10.55 -20.49
C HIS A 4 -7.88 -11.89 -21.17
N ASP A 5 -7.28 -12.15 -22.33
CA ASP A 5 -7.49 -13.40 -23.06
C ASP A 5 -6.73 -14.55 -22.39
N LEU A 6 -5.54 -14.25 -21.87
CA LEU A 6 -4.74 -15.19 -21.10
C LEU A 6 -5.46 -15.66 -19.82
N TRP A 7 -6.15 -14.74 -19.14
CA TRP A 7 -6.99 -15.08 -17.98
C TRP A 7 -8.18 -15.96 -18.32
N LYS A 8 -8.82 -15.75 -19.47
CA LYS A 8 -9.94 -16.60 -19.90
C LYS A 8 -9.50 -18.02 -20.15
N GLU A 9 -8.40 -18.19 -20.88
CA GLU A 9 -7.84 -19.52 -21.20
C GLU A 9 -7.36 -20.23 -19.94
N TYR A 10 -6.66 -19.51 -19.06
CA TYR A 10 -6.21 -20.07 -17.78
C TYR A 10 -7.39 -20.47 -16.89
N PHE A 11 -8.45 -19.66 -16.83
CA PHE A 11 -9.64 -19.95 -16.03
C PHE A 11 -10.38 -21.21 -16.49
N LEU A 12 -10.40 -21.48 -17.80
CA LEU A 12 -11.05 -22.64 -18.40
C LEU A 12 -10.23 -23.93 -18.23
N ASN A 13 -8.93 -23.89 -18.50
CA ASN A 13 -8.12 -25.10 -18.66
C ASN A 13 -7.09 -25.32 -17.53
N ARG A 14 -6.81 -24.30 -16.70
CA ARG A 14 -5.83 -24.34 -15.60
C ARG A 14 -4.46 -24.88 -16.02
N ASP A 15 -4.05 -24.55 -17.25
CA ASP A 15 -2.76 -24.96 -17.82
C ASP A 15 -1.59 -24.38 -17.01
N PRO A 16 -0.64 -25.23 -16.55
CA PRO A 16 0.58 -24.78 -15.90
C PRO A 16 1.40 -23.76 -16.70
N ALA A 17 1.46 -23.88 -18.04
CA ALA A 17 2.23 -22.95 -18.87
C ALA A 17 1.62 -21.53 -18.85
N LEU A 18 0.29 -21.44 -18.88
CA LEU A 18 -0.42 -20.16 -18.75
C LEU A 18 -0.26 -19.58 -17.34
N LYS A 19 -0.23 -20.43 -16.31
CA LYS A 19 0.06 -19.99 -14.94
C LYS A 19 1.46 -19.38 -14.84
N GLU A 20 2.45 -19.99 -15.47
CA GLU A 20 3.83 -19.48 -15.50
C GLU A 20 3.90 -18.10 -16.19
N GLU A 21 3.23 -17.93 -17.33
CA GLU A 21 3.16 -16.64 -18.02
C GLU A 21 2.50 -15.56 -17.15
N LEU A 22 1.42 -15.90 -16.42
CA LEU A 22 0.78 -15.01 -15.45
C LEU A 22 1.72 -14.61 -14.31
N ILE A 23 2.46 -15.58 -13.75
CA ILE A 23 3.42 -15.33 -12.68
C ILE A 23 4.46 -14.32 -13.17
N VAL A 24 5.10 -14.57 -14.32
CA VAL A 24 6.12 -13.70 -14.90
C VAL A 24 5.56 -12.30 -15.15
N HIS A 25 4.34 -12.20 -15.67
CA HIS A 25 3.70 -10.91 -15.95
C HIS A 25 3.49 -10.07 -14.68
N TYR A 26 3.06 -10.69 -13.58
CA TYR A 26 2.72 -9.99 -12.34
C TYR A 26 3.84 -9.98 -11.29
N ILE A 27 5.00 -10.60 -11.55
CA ILE A 27 6.07 -10.70 -10.56
C ILE A 27 6.61 -9.34 -10.10
N SER A 28 6.63 -8.34 -10.97
CA SER A 28 7.05 -6.97 -10.64
C SER A 28 6.11 -6.29 -9.63
N LEU A 29 4.84 -6.73 -9.55
CA LEU A 29 3.89 -6.25 -8.54
C LEU A 29 4.32 -6.69 -7.14
N VAL A 30 4.82 -7.92 -7.02
CA VAL A 30 5.34 -8.47 -5.75
C VAL A 30 6.54 -7.66 -5.29
N GLN A 31 7.49 -7.36 -6.18
CA GLN A 31 8.67 -6.53 -5.86
C GLN A 31 8.28 -5.16 -5.32
N LYS A 32 7.29 -4.50 -5.95
CA LYS A 32 6.78 -3.20 -5.51
C LYS A 32 6.13 -3.26 -4.14
N ILE A 33 5.32 -4.28 -3.88
CA ILE A 33 4.61 -4.44 -2.59
C ILE A 33 5.61 -4.78 -1.49
N ALA A 34 6.48 -5.77 -1.71
CA ALA A 34 7.53 -6.16 -0.77
C ALA A 34 8.48 -5.00 -0.46
N GLY A 35 8.88 -4.20 -1.45
CA GLY A 35 9.70 -3.01 -1.24
C GLY A 35 9.03 -1.94 -0.37
N LYS A 36 7.73 -1.69 -0.58
CA LYS A 36 6.95 -0.78 0.27
C LYS A 36 6.84 -1.29 1.71
N VAL A 37 6.59 -2.59 1.88
CA VAL A 37 6.52 -3.23 3.20
C VAL A 37 7.89 -3.18 3.89
N ALA A 38 8.98 -3.43 3.16
CA ALA A 38 10.34 -3.37 3.69
C ALA A 38 10.74 -1.96 4.19
N TYR A 39 10.27 -0.89 3.53
CA TYR A 39 10.52 0.49 3.99
C TYR A 39 9.91 0.75 5.38
N ALA A 40 8.85 0.01 5.71
CA ALA A 40 8.14 0.08 6.96
C ALA A 40 8.55 -1.01 7.95
N LEU A 41 9.73 -1.60 7.79
CA LEU A 41 10.23 -2.64 8.70
C LEU A 41 11.67 -2.33 9.13
N PRO A 42 12.10 -2.83 10.30
CA PRO A 42 13.48 -2.70 10.76
C PRO A 42 14.49 -3.31 9.78
N ALA A 43 15.70 -2.77 9.79
CA ALA A 43 16.77 -3.18 8.87
C ALA A 43 17.26 -4.64 9.01
N HIS A 44 16.88 -5.36 10.07
CA HIS A 44 17.25 -6.76 10.25
C HIS A 44 16.37 -7.74 9.47
N MET A 45 15.28 -7.27 8.85
CA MET A 45 14.42 -8.11 8.03
C MET A 45 14.96 -8.22 6.61
N GLU A 46 15.12 -9.46 6.14
CA GLU A 46 15.66 -9.72 4.82
C GLU A 46 14.60 -9.42 3.75
N ARG A 47 15.00 -8.66 2.72
CA ARG A 47 14.11 -8.31 1.61
C ARG A 47 13.70 -9.53 0.78
N ASP A 48 14.57 -10.54 0.73
CA ASP A 48 14.34 -11.76 -0.03
C ASP A 48 13.25 -12.63 0.62
N ASP A 49 13.13 -12.61 1.95
CA ASP A 49 12.02 -13.26 2.66
C ASP A 49 10.68 -12.59 2.35
N LEU A 50 10.64 -11.25 2.42
CA LEU A 50 9.45 -10.47 2.07
C LEU A 50 9.01 -10.73 0.63
N TYR A 51 9.97 -10.81 -0.28
CA TYR A 51 9.70 -11.15 -1.67
C TYR A 51 9.12 -12.57 -1.79
N SER A 52 9.74 -13.55 -1.12
CA SER A 52 9.30 -14.95 -1.12
C SER A 52 7.87 -15.10 -0.59
N TYR A 53 7.55 -14.48 0.54
CA TYR A 53 6.19 -14.45 1.07
C TYR A 53 5.20 -13.79 0.09
N GLY A 54 5.62 -12.74 -0.59
CA GLY A 54 4.83 -12.09 -1.62
C GLY A 54 4.58 -12.96 -2.85
N ILE A 55 5.55 -13.79 -3.25
CA ILE A 55 5.41 -14.77 -4.34
C ILE A 55 4.35 -15.81 -3.97
N PHE A 56 4.36 -16.35 -2.75
CA PHE A 56 3.30 -17.25 -2.29
C PHE A 56 1.91 -16.59 -2.36
N GLY A 57 1.81 -15.33 -1.96
CA GLY A 57 0.58 -14.56 -2.08
C GLY A 57 0.13 -14.34 -3.53
N LEU A 58 1.06 -14.12 -4.45
CA LEU A 58 0.75 -14.01 -5.88
C LEU A 58 0.24 -15.33 -6.44
N LEU A 59 0.89 -16.46 -6.11
CA LEU A 59 0.47 -17.78 -6.56
C LEU A 59 -0.96 -18.09 -6.13
N GLU A 60 -1.27 -17.85 -4.85
CA GLU A 60 -2.62 -18.03 -4.34
C GLU A 60 -3.63 -17.07 -4.97
N ALA A 61 -3.23 -15.83 -5.25
CA ALA A 61 -4.08 -14.88 -5.95
C ALA A 61 -4.40 -15.38 -7.37
N ILE A 62 -3.42 -15.93 -8.08
CA ILE A 62 -3.62 -16.47 -9.43
C ILE A 62 -4.60 -17.65 -9.39
N ASP A 63 -4.42 -18.56 -8.44
CA ASP A 63 -5.28 -19.74 -8.32
C ASP A 63 -6.74 -19.35 -8.02
N ARG A 64 -6.96 -18.34 -7.18
CA ARG A 64 -8.29 -17.92 -6.69
C ARG A 64 -8.98 -16.85 -7.53
N TYR A 65 -8.28 -16.21 -8.47
CA TYR A 65 -8.87 -15.12 -9.25
C TYR A 65 -9.99 -15.62 -10.18
N ASN A 66 -11.05 -14.82 -10.26
CA ASN A 66 -12.17 -15.05 -11.16
C ASN A 66 -12.37 -13.82 -12.06
N PRO A 67 -12.07 -13.91 -13.37
CA PRO A 67 -12.22 -12.79 -14.30
C PRO A 67 -13.68 -12.36 -14.50
N ASN A 68 -14.65 -13.22 -14.21
CA ASN A 68 -16.08 -12.92 -14.39
C ASN A 68 -16.64 -11.93 -13.36
N LEU A 69 -15.90 -11.63 -12.28
CA LEU A 69 -16.32 -10.68 -11.25
C LEU A 69 -16.06 -9.21 -11.64
N GLY A 70 -15.45 -8.96 -12.80
CA GLY A 70 -15.21 -7.60 -13.31
C GLY A 70 -14.16 -6.78 -12.55
N VAL A 71 -13.48 -7.38 -11.57
CA VAL A 71 -12.39 -6.73 -10.82
C VAL A 71 -11.06 -7.03 -11.52
N PRO A 72 -10.21 -6.03 -11.82
CA PRO A 72 -8.89 -6.27 -12.39
C PRO A 72 -8.01 -7.12 -11.45
N PHE A 73 -7.29 -8.10 -12.01
CA PHE A 73 -6.43 -9.00 -11.23
C PHE A 73 -5.47 -8.27 -10.29
N ALA A 74 -4.81 -7.20 -10.78
CA ALA A 74 -3.85 -6.45 -9.97
C ALA A 74 -4.47 -5.96 -8.65
N GLY A 75 -5.70 -5.42 -8.69
CA GLY A 75 -6.40 -4.94 -7.50
C GLY A 75 -6.73 -6.06 -6.50
N PHE A 76 -7.07 -7.24 -7.01
CA PHE A 76 -7.29 -8.43 -6.19
C PHE A 76 -5.97 -8.95 -5.57
N ALA A 77 -4.93 -9.08 -6.39
CA ALA A 77 -3.64 -9.64 -6.01
C ALA A 77 -2.91 -8.80 -4.95
N ILE A 78 -3.02 -7.47 -5.01
CA ILE A 78 -2.40 -6.56 -4.03
C ILE A 78 -2.73 -6.96 -2.59
N LYS A 79 -4.02 -7.23 -2.31
CA LYS A 79 -4.47 -7.61 -0.97
C LYS A 79 -3.86 -8.94 -0.52
N ARG A 80 -3.91 -9.95 -1.40
CA ARG A 80 -3.39 -11.29 -1.06
C ARG A 80 -1.88 -11.30 -0.89
N ILE A 81 -1.14 -10.62 -1.77
CA ILE A 81 0.33 -10.49 -1.70
C ILE A 81 0.71 -9.81 -0.38
N LYS A 82 0.11 -8.65 -0.08
CA LYS A 82 0.39 -7.92 1.16
C LYS A 82 0.08 -8.78 2.40
N GLY A 83 -1.09 -9.42 2.44
CA GLY A 83 -1.47 -10.30 3.55
C GLY A 83 -0.50 -11.47 3.73
N SER A 84 -0.07 -12.11 2.64
CA SER A 84 0.91 -13.20 2.68
C SER A 84 2.25 -12.76 3.27
N ILE A 85 2.71 -11.55 2.91
CA ILE A 85 3.93 -10.96 3.47
C ILE A 85 3.76 -10.73 4.97
N ILE A 86 2.64 -10.15 5.39
CA ILE A 86 2.32 -9.89 6.81
C ILE A 86 2.24 -11.19 7.61
N ASP A 87 1.62 -12.23 7.05
CA ASP A 87 1.50 -13.54 7.69
C ASP A 87 2.87 -14.21 7.83
N GLY A 88 3.74 -14.10 6.82
CA GLY A 88 5.12 -14.57 6.87
C GLY A 88 5.93 -13.86 7.96
N ILE A 89 5.88 -12.52 7.96
CA ILE A 89 6.49 -11.67 8.99
C ILE A 89 6.06 -12.10 10.41
N ARG A 90 4.77 -12.38 10.62
CA ARG A 90 4.24 -12.80 11.93
C ARG A 90 4.76 -14.17 12.39
N LYS A 91 4.99 -15.10 11.47
CA LYS A 91 5.49 -16.45 11.79
C LYS A 91 6.91 -16.44 12.33
N GLU A 92 7.74 -15.49 11.89
CA GLU A 92 9.14 -15.34 12.31
C GLU A 92 9.31 -14.62 13.67
N ASP A 93 8.22 -14.36 14.41
CA ASP A 93 8.19 -13.57 15.66
C ASP A 93 9.07 -12.30 15.61
N TRP A 94 8.95 -11.57 14.49
CA TRP A 94 9.86 -10.50 14.09
C TRP A 94 9.92 -9.28 15.05
N LEU A 95 8.94 -9.11 15.94
CA LEU A 95 8.85 -7.97 16.85
C LEU A 95 9.55 -8.28 18.16
N PRO A 96 10.67 -7.61 18.48
CA PRO A 96 11.35 -7.83 19.75
C PRO A 96 10.39 -7.56 20.92
N VAL A 97 10.49 -8.38 21.98
CA VAL A 97 9.68 -8.22 23.20
C VAL A 97 9.78 -6.80 23.77
N SER A 98 10.96 -6.18 23.67
CA SER A 98 11.18 -4.79 24.09
C SER A 98 10.33 -3.78 23.30
N VAL A 99 10.14 -4.00 22.00
CA VAL A 99 9.32 -3.14 21.14
C VAL A 99 7.84 -3.30 21.47
N ARG A 100 7.37 -4.53 21.68
CA ARG A 100 6.00 -4.81 22.16
C ARG A 100 5.70 -4.14 23.49
N LYS A 101 6.67 -4.21 24.43
CA LYS A 101 6.56 -3.55 25.73
C LYS A 101 6.47 -2.03 25.59
N ARG A 102 7.30 -1.43 24.72
CA ARG A 102 7.25 0.02 24.43
C ARG A 102 5.90 0.43 23.86
N ALA A 103 5.35 -0.33 22.91
CA ALA A 103 4.03 -0.05 22.33
C ALA A 103 2.94 0.06 23.40
N LYS A 104 2.90 -0.92 24.30
CA LYS A 104 1.95 -0.93 25.42
C LYS A 104 2.16 0.23 26.40
N GLN A 105 3.41 0.60 26.68
CA GLN A 105 3.72 1.76 27.53
C GLN A 105 3.22 3.06 26.92
N VAL A 106 3.39 3.21 25.59
CA VAL A 106 2.94 4.38 24.85
C VAL A 106 1.41 4.48 24.84
N GLU A 107 0.72 3.37 24.56
CA GLU A 107 -0.75 3.29 24.63
C GLU A 107 -1.28 3.72 26.00
N GLN A 108 -0.69 3.20 27.08
CA GLN A 108 -1.04 3.58 28.45
C GLN A 108 -0.77 5.06 28.76
N ALA A 109 0.29 5.64 28.20
CA ALA A 109 0.60 7.05 28.36
C ALA A 109 -0.44 7.95 27.66
N TYR A 110 -0.85 7.59 26.44
CA TYR A 110 -1.94 8.26 25.73
C TYR A 110 -3.24 8.20 26.54
N GLU A 111 -3.68 7.00 26.93
CA GLU A 111 -4.92 6.83 27.72
C GLU A 111 -4.91 7.68 29.00
N LYS A 112 -3.79 7.68 29.73
CA LYS A 112 -3.67 8.44 30.98
C LYS A 112 -3.76 9.95 30.75
N ILE A 113 -3.03 10.48 29.77
CA ILE A 113 -2.99 11.92 29.51
C ILE A 113 -4.33 12.39 28.94
N GLU A 114 -4.92 11.65 28.01
CA GLU A 114 -6.20 12.01 27.40
C GLU A 114 -7.33 11.97 28.43
N MET A 115 -7.33 10.99 29.33
CA MET A 115 -8.28 10.93 30.46
C MET A 115 -8.11 12.11 31.43
N GLN A 116 -6.89 12.59 31.64
CA GLN A 116 -6.61 13.70 32.56
C GLN A 116 -6.91 15.08 31.96
N LEU A 117 -6.59 15.28 30.68
CA LEU A 117 -6.67 16.58 30.01
C LEU A 117 -7.94 16.77 29.18
N GLY A 118 -8.66 15.69 28.85
CA GLY A 118 -9.85 15.74 28.00
C GLY A 118 -9.55 16.14 26.54
N ARG A 119 -8.29 16.02 26.11
CA ARG A 119 -7.82 16.29 24.74
C ARG A 119 -6.68 15.34 24.39
N SER A 120 -6.35 15.23 23.11
CA SER A 120 -5.19 14.47 22.64
C SER A 120 -3.89 14.94 23.28
N ALA A 121 -3.01 13.98 23.60
CA ALA A 121 -1.70 14.22 24.18
C ALA A 121 -0.70 14.77 23.14
N THR A 122 0.19 15.67 23.54
CA THR A 122 1.31 16.12 22.69
C THR A 122 2.53 15.21 22.83
N ASP A 123 3.45 15.27 21.87
CA ASP A 123 4.69 14.49 21.88
C ASP A 123 5.54 14.77 23.14
N GLU A 124 5.59 16.03 23.59
CA GLU A 124 6.32 16.43 24.80
C GLU A 124 5.67 15.89 26.08
N GLU A 125 4.34 15.85 26.13
CA GLU A 125 3.58 15.31 27.26
C GLU A 125 3.81 13.81 27.38
N ILE A 126 3.76 13.09 26.25
CA ILE A 126 4.03 11.65 26.19
C ILE A 126 5.48 11.34 26.58
N ALA A 127 6.45 12.08 26.03
CA ALA A 127 7.87 11.90 26.38
C ALA A 127 8.11 12.12 27.89
N SER A 128 7.45 13.13 28.46
CA SER A 128 7.54 13.45 29.89
C SER A 128 6.91 12.37 30.77
N GLU A 129 5.73 11.86 30.40
CA GLU A 129 5.05 10.77 31.11
C GLU A 129 5.87 9.47 31.08
N LEU A 130 6.50 9.18 29.93
CA LEU A 130 7.37 8.02 29.75
C LEU A 130 8.78 8.21 30.36
N LYS A 131 9.10 9.42 30.85
CA LYS A 131 10.40 9.81 31.42
C LYS A 131 11.57 9.59 30.45
N ILE A 132 11.35 9.91 29.18
CA ILE A 132 12.34 9.82 28.11
C ILE A 132 12.56 11.19 27.48
N SER A 133 13.68 11.35 26.78
CA SER A 133 13.91 12.57 26.00
C SER A 133 13.04 12.61 24.75
N ILE A 134 12.77 13.82 24.21
CA ILE A 134 12.05 13.98 22.94
C ILE A 134 12.75 13.29 21.75
N ASN A 135 14.09 13.20 21.81
CA ASN A 135 14.88 12.47 20.81
C ASN A 135 14.64 10.96 20.90
N GLU A 136 14.58 10.39 22.10
CA GLU A 136 14.23 8.99 22.30
C GLU A 136 12.78 8.71 21.91
N TRP A 137 11.85 9.62 22.22
CA TRP A 137 10.46 9.54 21.77
C TRP A 137 10.36 9.45 20.25
N THR A 138 11.11 10.29 19.53
CA THR A 138 11.16 10.28 18.06
C THR A 138 11.68 8.94 17.53
N GLN A 139 12.64 8.30 18.21
CA GLN A 139 13.13 6.97 17.85
C GLN A 139 12.09 5.88 18.14
N TRP A 140 11.38 5.99 19.26
CA TRP A 140 10.30 5.07 19.60
C TRP A 140 9.16 5.17 18.59
N LEU A 141 8.72 6.37 18.20
CA LEU A 141 7.72 6.58 17.17
C LEU A 141 8.07 5.90 15.85
N LYS A 142 9.31 6.06 15.37
CA LYS A 142 9.78 5.36 14.16
C LYS A 142 9.69 3.83 14.29
N THR A 143 9.99 3.31 15.48
CA THR A 143 9.93 1.87 15.75
C THR A 143 8.49 1.37 15.87
N LEU A 144 7.59 2.19 16.42
CA LEU A 144 6.18 1.85 16.63
C LEU A 144 5.35 1.98 15.34
N GLN A 145 5.74 2.84 14.41
CA GLN A 145 5.12 2.94 13.07
C GLN A 145 5.05 1.59 12.36
N TYR A 146 6.03 0.72 12.61
CA TYR A 146 6.08 -0.64 12.05
C TYR A 146 4.95 -1.54 12.57
N ILE A 147 4.46 -1.31 13.80
CA ILE A 147 3.32 -2.04 14.39
C ILE A 147 2.01 -1.59 13.76
N THR A 148 1.83 -0.29 13.57
CA THR A 148 0.59 0.32 13.05
C THR A 148 0.23 -0.22 11.67
N ILE A 149 1.22 -0.49 10.81
CA ILE A 149 1.00 -1.03 9.45
C ILE A 149 0.45 -2.47 9.49
N LEU A 150 0.80 -3.25 10.50
CA LEU A 150 0.29 -4.62 10.68
C LEU A 150 -1.06 -4.66 11.43
N SER A 151 -1.30 -3.70 12.31
CA SER A 151 -2.55 -3.57 13.07
C SER A 151 -3.67 -2.97 12.22
N LEU A 152 -3.38 -2.01 11.33
CA LEU A 152 -4.35 -1.48 10.36
C LEU A 152 -4.84 -2.53 9.36
N ASP A 153 -4.08 -3.59 9.09
CA ASP A 153 -4.54 -4.71 8.26
C ASP A 153 -5.53 -5.61 9.00
N GLN A 154 -5.47 -5.64 10.34
CA GLN A 154 -6.38 -6.42 11.19
C GLN A 154 -7.80 -5.83 11.18
N SER A 155 -7.94 -4.50 11.32
CA SER A 155 -9.25 -3.84 11.23
C SER A 155 -9.87 -3.90 9.82
N LEU A 156 -9.03 -3.96 8.78
CA LEU A 156 -9.49 -4.15 7.39
C LEU A 156 -9.89 -5.59 7.04
N SER A 157 -9.58 -6.55 7.92
CA SER A 157 -9.94 -7.95 7.74
C SER A 157 -11.27 -8.32 8.40
N GLU A 158 -11.75 -7.52 9.34
CA GLU A 158 -12.98 -7.79 10.11
C GLU A 158 -14.23 -7.05 9.59
N GLU A 159 -14.09 -6.03 8.74
CA GLU A 159 -15.23 -5.32 8.15
C GLU A 159 -15.23 -5.36 6.62
N GLN A 160 -16.19 -6.09 6.04
CA GLN A 160 -16.59 -5.90 4.65
C GLN A 160 -17.13 -4.47 4.49
N ASP A 161 -16.48 -3.60 3.71
CA ASP A 161 -17.04 -3.10 2.45
C ASP A 161 -16.05 -2.19 1.69
N PHE A 162 -16.31 -2.06 0.40
CA PHE A 162 -15.80 -1.06 -0.53
C PHE A 162 -15.50 0.32 0.09
N SER A 163 -14.22 0.71 0.19
CA SER A 163 -13.67 2.03 -0.17
C SER A 163 -12.28 2.26 0.45
N LEU A 164 -11.26 1.65 -0.15
CA LEU A 164 -9.87 2.13 -0.01
C LEU A 164 -9.28 2.30 -1.41
N LYS A 165 -10.04 2.96 -2.30
CA LYS A 165 -9.59 3.19 -3.68
C LYS A 165 -8.54 4.29 -3.82
N ASP A 166 -8.30 5.16 -2.84
CA ASP A 166 -7.64 6.44 -3.19
C ASP A 166 -6.35 6.83 -2.47
N ASN A 167 -5.82 6.13 -1.46
CA ASN A 167 -4.69 6.71 -0.68
C ASN A 167 -3.40 5.88 -0.54
N LEU A 168 -3.29 4.68 -1.14
CA LEU A 168 -2.02 3.91 -1.13
C LEU A 168 -1.33 3.80 -2.50
N PHE A 169 -1.99 4.34 -3.53
CA PHE A 169 -1.46 4.53 -4.89
C PHE A 169 -1.32 6.02 -5.19
N ASN A 170 -0.58 6.75 -4.36
CA ASN A 170 0.05 7.96 -4.88
C ASN A 170 1.03 7.52 -5.97
N SER A 171 0.62 7.85 -7.18
CA SER A 171 1.20 7.57 -8.47
C SER A 171 2.38 8.50 -8.73
N GLU A 172 3.55 8.19 -8.16
CA GLU A 172 4.82 8.72 -8.69
C GLU A 172 5.34 7.93 -9.89
N SER A 173 4.46 7.20 -10.57
CA SER A 173 4.65 6.86 -11.97
C SER A 173 3.46 7.42 -12.74
N PRO A 174 3.65 8.53 -13.48
CA PRO A 174 2.58 9.08 -14.27
C PRO A 174 2.12 8.01 -15.27
N ASN A 175 0.86 7.59 -15.13
CA ASN A 175 0.21 6.67 -16.05
C ASN A 175 0.41 7.23 -17.49
N PRO A 176 0.97 6.45 -18.43
CA PRO A 176 1.22 6.91 -19.80
C PRO A 176 -0.02 7.54 -20.45
N LEU A 177 -1.21 7.00 -20.16
CA LEU A 177 -2.47 7.55 -20.65
C LEU A 177 -2.77 8.93 -20.05
N GLN A 178 -2.45 9.17 -18.77
CA GLN A 178 -2.65 10.48 -18.15
C GLN A 178 -1.70 11.54 -18.71
N ILE A 179 -0.45 11.17 -19.08
CA ILE A 179 0.48 12.09 -19.75
C ILE A 179 -0.07 12.51 -21.11
N ILE A 180 -0.58 11.55 -21.89
CA ILE A 180 -1.17 11.81 -23.21
C ILE A 180 -2.40 12.70 -23.08
N ILE A 181 -3.34 12.35 -22.20
CA ILE A 181 -4.56 13.12 -21.94
C ILE A 181 -4.23 14.56 -21.49
N LYS A 182 -3.26 14.74 -20.58
CA LYS A 182 -2.86 16.07 -20.10
C LYS A 182 -2.26 16.91 -21.23
N LYS A 183 -1.53 16.29 -22.16
CA LYS A 183 -0.98 16.96 -23.36
C LYS A 183 -2.10 17.35 -24.33
N GLU A 184 -3.08 16.47 -24.55
CA GLU A 184 -4.27 16.73 -25.37
C GLU A 184 -5.09 17.92 -24.84
N ILE A 185 -5.40 17.91 -23.54
CA ILE A 185 -6.19 18.97 -22.88
C ILE A 185 -5.45 20.30 -22.96
N LYS A 186 -4.13 20.31 -22.74
CA LYS A 186 -3.32 21.53 -22.87
C LYS A 186 -3.39 22.10 -24.29
N ASN A 187 -3.33 21.26 -25.31
CA ASN A 187 -3.43 21.70 -26.70
C ASN A 187 -4.81 22.27 -27.03
N ILE A 188 -5.89 21.65 -26.56
CA ILE A 188 -7.26 22.13 -26.76
C ILE A 188 -7.48 23.49 -26.07
N LEU A 189 -7.00 23.63 -24.83
CA LEU A 189 -7.08 24.91 -24.10
C LEU A 189 -6.30 26.01 -24.82
N MET A 190 -5.12 25.69 -25.34
CA MET A 190 -4.29 26.65 -26.07
C MET A 190 -4.95 27.08 -27.38
N GLN A 191 -5.53 26.14 -28.14
CA GLN A 191 -6.32 26.46 -29.33
C GLN A 191 -7.57 27.27 -29.01
N ALA A 192 -8.25 26.99 -27.90
CA ALA A 192 -9.42 27.75 -27.47
C ALA A 192 -9.04 29.18 -27.07
N ILE A 193 -7.94 29.37 -26.35
CA ILE A 193 -7.39 30.68 -25.97
C ILE A 193 -6.94 31.47 -27.21
N GLU A 194 -6.24 30.83 -28.15
CA GLU A 194 -5.85 31.47 -29.42
C GLU A 194 -7.07 31.91 -30.23
N ARG A 195 -8.11 31.08 -30.27
CA ARG A 195 -9.36 31.40 -30.99
C ARG A 195 -10.10 32.56 -30.34
N LEU A 196 -10.12 32.63 -29.01
CA LEU A 196 -10.65 33.76 -28.23
C LEU A 196 -9.85 35.04 -28.46
N TYR A 197 -8.52 34.94 -28.42
CA TYR A 197 -7.63 36.07 -28.65
C TYR A 197 -7.79 36.62 -30.08
N ARG A 198 -7.91 35.75 -31.06
CA ARG A 198 -8.12 36.10 -32.48
C ARG A 198 -9.50 36.72 -32.76
N LEU A 199 -10.52 36.33 -31.99
CA LEU A 199 -11.83 36.97 -32.06
C LEU A 199 -11.78 38.38 -31.46
N ILE A 200 -11.09 38.58 -30.34
CA ILE A 200 -10.98 39.90 -29.69
C ILE A 200 -10.14 40.88 -30.53
N THR A 201 -9.10 40.41 -31.21
CA THR A 201 -8.24 41.26 -32.07
C THR A 201 -8.84 41.59 -33.44
N ASN A 202 -9.87 40.89 -33.90
CA ASN A 202 -10.60 41.22 -35.14
C ASN A 202 -11.78 42.21 -34.93
N PHE A 203 -12.01 42.69 -33.70
CA PHE A 203 -13.03 43.68 -33.35
C PHE A 203 -12.42 45.00 -32.80
N SER A 204 -11.14 45.27 -33.08
CA SER A 204 -10.48 46.59 -32.88
C SER A 204 -9.90 47.06 -34.20
#